data_AF-U5VRW0-F1
#
_entry.id   AF-U5VRW0-F1
#
_cell.length_a   1.000
_cell.length_b   1.000
_cell.length_c   1.000
_cell.angle_alpha   90.00
_cell.angle_beta   90.00
_cell.angle_gamma   90.00
#
_symmetry.space_group_name_H-M   'P 1'
#
loop_
_entity.id
_entity.type
_entity.pdbx_description
1 polymer ?
#
loop_
_entity_poly.entity_id
_entity_poly.type
_entity_poly.pdbx_seq_one_letter_code
_entity_poly.pdbx_strand_id
1 'polypeptide(L)' 'MTSNDTPPRAAGLGIWGNLGIWVAFGAAAGVLAGVLFDNVALGVGLGSALGVAAWAVIIAPRTKARGES' A
#
# COMPACT_ATOMS: atom_id res chain seq x y z
N MET A 1 -5.84 0.07 37.96
CA MET A 1 -6.29 0.68 36.69
C MET A 1 -5.06 1.20 35.98
N THR A 2 -4.50 0.42 35.07
CA THR A 2 -3.32 0.81 34.27
C THR A 2 -3.81 1.17 32.88
N SER A 3 -3.88 2.47 32.56
CA SER A 3 -4.13 2.94 31.20
C SER A 3 -3.01 2.44 30.29
N ASN A 4 -3.36 1.57 29.36
CA ASN A 4 -2.46 1.02 28.35
C ASN A 4 -2.66 1.84 27.07
N ASP A 5 -2.27 3.12 27.13
CA ASP A 5 -2.32 4.05 26.00
C ASP A 5 -1.20 3.72 25.03
N THR A 6 -1.44 2.69 24.22
CA THR A 6 -0.59 2.35 23.08
C THR A 6 -0.56 3.56 22.14
N PRO A 7 0.59 4.21 21.88
CA PRO A 7 0.60 5.49 21.20
C PRO A 7 0.04 5.34 19.76
N PRO A 8 -0.95 6.15 19.35
CA PRO A 8 -1.61 6.05 18.04
C PRO A 8 -0.63 6.21 16.85
N ARG A 9 0.57 6.74 17.12
CA ARG A 9 1.65 6.93 16.14
C ARG A 9 2.18 5.63 15.55
N ALA A 10 2.20 4.53 16.32
CA ALA A 10 2.68 3.23 15.83
C ALA A 10 1.71 2.59 14.81
N ALA A 11 0.40 2.79 15.01
CA ALA A 11 -0.61 2.30 14.06
C ALA A 11 -0.56 3.07 12.73
N GLY A 12 -0.34 4.38 12.76
CA GLY A 12 -0.21 5.23 11.57
C GLY A 12 1.02 4.92 10.72
N LEU A 13 2.16 4.64 11.36
CA LEU A 13 3.39 4.25 10.64
C LEU A 13 3.27 2.89 9.96
N GLY A 14 2.56 1.94 10.58
CA GLY A 14 2.32 0.60 9.99
C GLY A 14 1.44 0.65 8.74
N ILE A 15 0.47 1.57 8.70
CA ILE A 15 -0.43 1.76 7.55
C ILE A 15 0.33 2.35 6.34
N TRP A 16 1.15 3.37 6.57
CA TRP A 16 1.98 3.99 5.53
C TRP A 16 3.18 3.10 5.12
N GLY A 17 3.76 2.35 6.05
CA GLY A 17 4.80 1.36 5.75
C GLY A 17 4.28 0.24 4.85
N ASN A 18 3.03 -0.19 5.04
CA ASN A 18 2.37 -1.18 4.19
C ASN A 18 2.04 -0.63 2.78
N LEU A 19 1.76 0.68 2.67
CA LEU A 19 1.57 1.34 1.36
C LEU A 19 2.85 1.29 0.52
N GLY A 20 4.01 1.59 1.12
CA GLY A 20 5.30 1.53 0.42
C GLY A 20 5.61 0.15 -0.15
N ILE A 21 5.27 -0.91 0.59
CA ILE A 21 5.44 -2.31 0.14
C ILE A 21 4.55 -2.62 -1.05
N TRP A 22 3.29 -2.18 -1.01
CA TRP A 22 2.35 -2.39 -2.12
C TRP A 22 2.74 -1.62 -3.38
N VAL A 23 3.28 -0.40 -3.22
CA VAL A 23 3.83 0.37 -4.33
C VAL A 23 5.06 -0.31 -4.91
N ALA A 24 6.00 -0.76 -4.08
CA ALA A 24 7.20 -1.46 -4.54
C ALA A 24 6.86 -2.80 -5.22
N PHE A 25 5.89 -3.54 -4.68
CA PHE A 25 5.38 -4.77 -5.28
C PHE A 25 4.71 -4.50 -6.63
N GLY A 26 3.84 -3.48 -6.70
CA GLY A 26 3.21 -3.04 -7.93
C GLY A 26 4.24 -2.61 -8.98
N ALA A 27 5.24 -1.84 -8.59
CA ALA A 27 6.32 -1.42 -9.48
C ALA A 27 7.15 -2.61 -9.98
N ALA A 28 7.54 -3.56 -9.12
CA ALA A 28 8.29 -4.75 -9.51
C ALA A 28 7.50 -5.65 -10.47
N ALA A 29 6.21 -5.89 -10.19
CA ALA A 29 5.32 -6.61 -11.09
C ALA A 29 5.14 -5.86 -12.42
N GLY A 30 5.05 -4.53 -12.35
CA GLY A 30 5.01 -3.63 -13.48
C GLY A 30 6.25 -3.69 -14.37
N VAL A 31 7.45 -3.71 -13.78
CA VAL A 31 8.70 -3.88 -14.52
C VAL A 31 8.71 -5.22 -15.25
N LEU A 32 8.31 -6.31 -14.59
CA LEU A 32 8.23 -7.64 -15.22
C LEU A 32 7.25 -7.68 -16.40
N ALA A 33 6.07 -7.10 -16.23
CA ALA A 33 5.10 -6.98 -17.31
C ALA A 33 5.62 -6.07 -18.44
N GLY A 34 6.25 -4.96 -18.09
CA GLY A 34 6.82 -4.02 -19.05
C GLY A 34 7.96 -4.63 -19.87
N VAL A 35 8.80 -5.48 -19.29
CA VAL A 35 9.81 -6.25 -20.03
C VAL A 35 9.12 -7.25 -20.98
N LEU A 36 8.05 -7.91 -20.56
CA LEU A 36 7.30 -8.84 -21.42
C LEU A 36 6.66 -8.15 -22.65
N PHE A 37 6.23 -6.90 -22.49
CA PHE A 37 5.63 -6.09 -23.56
C PHE A 37 6.60 -5.12 -24.25
N ASP A 38 7.91 -5.24 -23.98
CA ASP A 38 8.97 -4.35 -24.50
C ASP A 38 8.72 -2.85 -24.20
N ASN A 39 7.96 -2.57 -23.14
CA ASN A 39 7.62 -1.24 -22.69
C ASN A 39 7.60 -1.15 -21.16
N VAL A 40 8.80 -1.01 -20.60
CA VAL A 40 9.03 -0.91 -19.16
C VAL A 40 8.35 0.30 -18.54
N ALA A 41 8.25 1.44 -19.26
CA ALA A 41 7.61 2.64 -18.76
C ALA A 41 6.09 2.44 -18.55
N LEU A 42 5.41 1.81 -19.51
CA LEU A 42 4.00 1.43 -19.36
C LEU A 42 3.82 0.42 -18.23
N GLY A 43 4.71 -0.57 -18.15
CA GLY A 43 4.70 -1.59 -17.12
C GLY A 43 4.81 -0.99 -15.71
N VAL A 44 5.80 -0.13 -15.46
CA VAL A 44 6.00 0.53 -14.17
C VAL A 44 4.81 1.42 -13.81
N GLY A 45 4.30 2.21 -14.76
CA GLY A 45 3.16 3.09 -14.53
C GLY A 45 1.89 2.32 -14.14
N LEU A 46 1.54 1.32 -14.93
CA LEU A 46 0.35 0.48 -14.68
C LEU A 46 0.52 -0.39 -13.42
N GLY A 47 1.69 -1.00 -13.24
CA GLY A 47 1.98 -1.82 -12.08
C GLY A 47 1.92 -1.05 -10.77
N SER A 48 2.50 0.16 -10.74
CA SER A 48 2.44 1.04 -9.56
C SER A 48 1.01 1.47 -9.25
N ALA A 49 0.23 1.84 -10.29
CA ALA A 49 -1.18 2.20 -10.14
C ALA A 49 -2.02 1.03 -9.59
N LEU A 50 -1.80 -0.19 -10.09
CA LEU A 50 -2.46 -1.39 -9.60
C LEU A 50 -2.05 -1.73 -8.16
N GLY A 51 -0.78 -1.55 -7.80
CA GLY A 51 -0.30 -1.74 -6.43
C GLY A 51 -0.98 -0.78 -5.44
N VAL A 52 -1.13 0.49 -5.82
CA VAL A 52 -1.86 1.48 -5.01
C VAL A 52 -3.35 1.16 -4.93
N ALA A 53 -3.98 0.77 -6.05
CA ALA A 53 -5.39 0.41 -6.08
C ALA A 53 -5.69 -0.81 -5.18
N ALA A 54 -4.84 -1.83 -5.22
CA ALA A 54 -4.98 -3.01 -4.36
C ALA A 54 -4.75 -2.67 -2.88
N TRP A 55 -3.77 -1.81 -2.55
CA TRP A 55 -3.63 -1.27 -1.20
C TRP A 55 -4.90 -0.53 -0.76
N ALA A 56 -5.48 0.31 -1.61
CA ALA A 56 -6.69 1.06 -1.31
C ALA A 56 -7.89 0.13 -1.06
N VAL A 57 -8.04 -0.96 -1.81
CA VAL A 57 -9.13 -1.93 -1.59
C VAL A 57 -8.93 -2.76 -0.31
N ILE A 58 -7.70 -3.16 0.01
CA ILE A 58 -7.43 -4.11 1.10
C ILE A 58 -7.22 -3.41 2.45
N ILE A 59 -6.64 -2.21 2.45
CA ILE A 59 -6.18 -1.51 3.65
C ILE A 59 -7.00 -0.24 3.94
N ALA A 60 -7.49 0.49 2.94
CA ALA A 60 -8.32 1.68 3.20
C ALA A 60 -9.65 1.39 3.96
N PRO A 61 -10.29 0.21 3.83
CA PRO A 61 -11.44 -0.10 4.69
C PRO A 61 -11.05 -0.27 6.16
N ARG A 62 -9.81 -0.70 6.45
CA ARG A 62 -9.33 -0.93 7.82
C ARG A 62 -8.92 0.36 8.54
N THR A 63 -8.67 1.43 7.80
CA THR A 63 -8.38 2.75 8.38
C THR A 63 -9.65 3.51 8.74
N LYS A 64 -10.76 3.32 8.01
CA LYS A 64 -12.07 3.91 8.32
C LYS A 64 -12.67 3.35 9.62
N ALA A 65 -12.56 2.05 9.86
CA ALA A 65 -13.12 1.41 11.07
C ALA A 65 -12.45 1.83 12.40
N ARG A 66 -11.33 2.56 12.37
CA ARG A 66 -10.57 2.96 13.57
C ARG A 66 -10.75 4.44 13.94
N GLY A 67 -11.61 5.17 13.22
CA GLY A 67 -11.90 6.60 13.44
C GLY A 67 -13.25 6.89 14.09
N GLU A 68 -14.05 5.86 14.38
CA GLU A 68 -15.34 5.94 15.09
C GLU A 68 -15.26 5.12 16.39
N SER A 69 -14.59 5.67 17.41
CA SER A 69 -14.77 5.30 18.83
C SER A 69 -14.40 6.48 19.71
#